data_AF-A0A7C7K9T9-F1
#
_entry.id   AF-A0A7C7K9T9-F1
#
_cell.length_a   1.000
_cell.length_b   1.000
_cell.length_c   1.000
_cell.angle_alpha   90.00
_cell.angle_beta   90.00
_cell.angle_gamma   90.00
#
_symmetry.space_group_name_H-M   'P 1'
#
loop_
_entity.id
_entity.type
_entity.pdbx_description
1 polymer ?
#
loop_
_entity_poly.entity_id
_entity_poly.type
_entity_poly.pdbx_seq_one_letter_code
_entity_poly.pdbx_strand_id
1 'polypeptide(L)'
;LIEHESSHMVEEQERMVAQANMVLDDYLTSIGKTRTELQEESREEAIGRLTRSFVLSALADEENIDISDNDINERIDELFSNSDDEKPDSSQTTEMMDYMRRSMRMEQTMERLEDIAEGYPDGRPDQDEGENSSEDEVPETSVEESEKQ
;
A
#
# COMPACT_ATOMS: atom_id res chain seq x y z
N LEU A 1 3.58 -19.49 -12.04
CA LEU A 1 3.18 -18.22 -11.38
C LEU A 1 2.01 -18.45 -10.45
N ILE A 2 0.82 -18.80 -10.94
CA ILE A 2 -0.35 -19.04 -10.08
C ILE A 2 -0.07 -20.10 -8.99
N GLU A 3 0.45 -21.29 -9.34
CA GLU A 3 0.79 -22.30 -8.31
C GLU A 3 1.81 -21.80 -7.29
N HIS A 4 2.80 -21.05 -7.77
CA HIS A 4 3.88 -20.56 -6.93
C HIS A 4 3.36 -19.53 -5.92
N GLU A 5 2.56 -18.58 -6.40
CA GLU A 5 1.89 -17.58 -5.54
C GLU A 5 0.94 -18.27 -4.57
N SER A 6 0.11 -19.20 -5.04
CA SER A 6 -0.79 -19.98 -4.19
C SER A 6 -0.04 -20.73 -3.10
N SER A 7 1.06 -21.41 -3.42
CA SER A 7 1.90 -22.09 -2.42
C SER A 7 2.50 -21.11 -1.43
N HIS A 8 3.00 -19.97 -1.90
CA HIS A 8 3.56 -18.94 -1.03
C HIS A 8 2.54 -18.39 -0.04
N MET A 9 1.29 -18.23 -0.47
CA MET A 9 0.17 -17.78 0.37
C MET A 9 -0.20 -18.83 1.43
N VAL A 10 -0.21 -20.11 1.07
CA VAL A 10 -0.41 -21.20 2.04
C VAL A 10 0.70 -21.21 3.08
N GLU A 11 1.96 -21.05 2.65
CA GLU A 11 3.10 -20.97 3.57
C GLU A 11 3.04 -19.74 4.48
N GLU A 12 2.58 -18.59 3.97
CA GLU A 12 2.37 -17.38 4.76
C GLU A 12 1.31 -17.62 5.84
N GLN A 13 0.21 -18.26 5.50
CA GLN A 13 -0.82 -18.62 6.46
C GLN A 13 -0.33 -19.63 7.50
N GLU A 14 0.48 -20.62 7.10
CA GLU A 14 1.12 -21.55 8.02
C GLU A 14 2.05 -20.83 9.00
N ARG A 15 2.85 -19.87 8.51
CA ARG A 15 3.70 -19.02 9.35
C ARG A 15 2.88 -18.18 10.32
N MET A 16 1.80 -17.55 9.88
CA MET A 16 0.91 -16.75 10.75
C MET A 16 0.28 -17.60 11.86
N VAL A 17 -0.21 -18.79 11.54
CA VAL A 17 -0.79 -19.72 12.52
C VAL A 17 0.27 -20.22 13.51
N ALA A 18 1.47 -20.53 13.02
CA ALA A 18 2.59 -20.94 13.86
C ALA A 18 3.03 -19.83 14.83
N GLN A 19 3.00 -18.56 14.41
CA GLN A 19 3.29 -17.41 15.29
C GLN A 19 2.27 -17.28 16.44
N ALA A 20 1.04 -17.72 16.22
CA ALA A 20 0.01 -17.83 17.26
C ALA A 20 0.14 -19.09 18.15
N ASN A 21 1.24 -19.85 18.02
CA ASN A 21 1.48 -21.14 18.70
C ASN A 21 0.43 -22.22 18.37
N MET A 22 -0.13 -22.18 17.16
CA MET A 22 -1.10 -23.16 16.67
C MET A 22 -0.50 -24.00 15.52
N VAL A 23 -1.10 -25.16 15.26
CA VAL A 23 -0.80 -25.99 14.08
C VAL A 23 -1.85 -25.72 13.02
N LEU A 24 -1.44 -25.57 11.75
CA LEU A 24 -2.35 -25.23 10.66
C LEU A 24 -3.52 -26.23 10.52
N ASP A 25 -3.25 -27.53 10.66
CA ASP A 25 -4.29 -28.56 10.56
C ASP A 25 -5.35 -28.47 11.68
N ASP A 26 -4.93 -28.15 12.90
CA ASP A 26 -5.85 -27.93 14.03
C ASP A 26 -6.68 -26.65 13.82
N TYR A 27 -6.03 -25.59 13.32
CA TYR A 27 -6.70 -24.34 12.98
C TYR A 27 -7.77 -24.55 11.90
N LEU A 28 -7.42 -25.19 10.79
CA LEU A 28 -8.35 -25.47 9.70
C LEU A 28 -9.53 -26.33 10.19
N THR A 29 -9.26 -27.36 10.99
CA THR A 29 -10.30 -28.19 11.60
C THR A 29 -11.24 -27.36 12.49
N SER A 30 -10.71 -26.42 13.27
CA SER A 30 -11.50 -25.55 14.14
C SER A 30 -12.47 -24.62 13.38
N ILE A 31 -12.14 -24.26 12.14
CA ILE A 31 -12.98 -23.44 11.25
C ILE A 31 -13.73 -24.27 10.20
N GLY A 32 -13.69 -25.60 10.29
CA GLY A 32 -14.39 -26.51 9.39
C GLY A 32 -13.84 -26.55 7.96
N LYS A 33 -12.56 -26.25 7.77
CA LYS A 33 -11.87 -26.29 6.47
C LYS A 33 -10.86 -27.43 6.38
N THR A 34 -10.55 -27.83 5.16
CA THR A 34 -9.50 -28.79 4.83
C THR A 34 -8.30 -28.10 4.16
N ARG A 35 -7.15 -28.80 4.10
CA ARG A 35 -5.99 -28.32 3.32
C ARG A 35 -6.30 -28.14 1.83
N THR A 36 -7.14 -29.00 1.26
CA THR A 36 -7.54 -28.90 -0.15
C THR A 36 -8.35 -27.65 -0.40
N GLU A 37 -9.34 -27.35 0.45
CA GLU A 37 -10.11 -26.10 0.35
C GLU A 37 -9.22 -24.88 0.51
N LEU A 38 -8.27 -24.89 1.47
CA LEU A 38 -7.30 -23.82 1.61
C LEU A 38 -6.46 -23.61 0.34
N GLN A 39 -6.00 -24.70 -0.30
CA GLN A 39 -5.23 -24.61 -1.55
C GLN A 39 -6.07 -24.07 -2.71
N GLU A 40 -7.32 -24.50 -2.84
CA GLU A 40 -8.24 -24.01 -3.87
C GLU A 40 -8.56 -22.52 -3.69
N GLU A 41 -8.85 -22.09 -2.47
CA GLU A 41 -9.06 -20.68 -2.12
C GLU A 41 -7.79 -19.84 -2.39
N SER A 42 -6.63 -20.34 -1.98
CA SER A 42 -5.34 -19.67 -2.23
C SER A 42 -5.05 -19.53 -3.72
N ARG A 43 -5.44 -20.51 -4.54
CA ARG A 43 -5.29 -20.46 -5.99
C ARG A 43 -6.17 -19.38 -6.61
N GLU A 44 -7.42 -19.28 -6.17
CA GLU A 44 -8.34 -18.24 -6.63
C GLU A 44 -7.83 -16.84 -6.26
N GLU A 45 -7.37 -16.68 -5.02
CA GLU A 45 -6.82 -15.41 -4.56
C GLU A 45 -5.50 -15.05 -5.26
N ALA A 46 -4.63 -16.05 -5.54
CA ALA A 46 -3.40 -15.88 -6.30
C ALA A 46 -3.66 -15.34 -7.72
N ILE A 47 -4.72 -15.79 -8.39
CA ILE A 47 -5.13 -15.23 -9.68
C ILE A 47 -5.44 -13.74 -9.52
N GLY A 48 -6.26 -13.38 -8.53
CA GLY A 48 -6.60 -11.99 -8.26
C GLY A 48 -5.39 -11.11 -7.95
N ARG A 49 -4.45 -11.59 -7.10
CA ARG A 49 -3.21 -10.88 -6.75
C ARG A 49 -2.34 -10.64 -7.98
N LEU A 50 -2.10 -11.68 -8.78
CA LEU A 50 -1.30 -11.59 -9.99
C LEU A 50 -1.97 -10.66 -11.03
N THR A 51 -3.27 -10.78 -11.24
CA THR A 51 -4.00 -9.89 -12.14
C THR A 51 -3.85 -8.43 -11.72
N ARG A 52 -4.04 -8.08 -10.43
CA ARG A 52 -3.83 -6.71 -9.95
C ARG A 52 -2.40 -6.23 -10.18
N SER A 53 -1.42 -7.07 -9.86
CA SER A 53 0.00 -6.73 -10.08
C SER A 53 0.31 -6.48 -11.56
N PHE A 54 -0.21 -7.31 -12.47
CA PHE A 54 -0.01 -7.12 -13.91
C PHE A 54 -0.73 -5.89 -14.45
N VAL A 55 -1.95 -5.60 -13.97
CA VAL A 55 -2.69 -4.40 -14.37
C VAL A 55 -1.94 -3.14 -13.93
N LEU A 56 -1.42 -3.10 -12.69
CA LEU A 56 -0.62 -1.98 -12.22
C LEU A 56 0.69 -1.84 -13.01
N SER A 57 1.38 -2.95 -13.29
CA SER A 57 2.58 -2.91 -14.13
C SER A 57 2.28 -2.39 -15.52
N ALA A 58 1.19 -2.84 -16.14
CA ALA A 58 0.79 -2.39 -17.47
C ALA A 58 0.37 -0.91 -17.46
N LEU A 59 -0.29 -0.44 -16.40
CA LEU A 59 -0.62 0.97 -16.23
C LEU A 59 0.66 1.82 -16.12
N ALA A 60 1.63 1.40 -15.31
CA ALA A 60 2.91 2.08 -15.17
C ALA A 60 3.66 2.19 -16.51
N ASP A 61 3.61 1.12 -17.33
CA ASP A 61 4.23 1.11 -18.65
C ASP A 61 3.49 2.04 -19.63
N GLU A 62 2.15 1.99 -19.68
CA GLU A 62 1.32 2.83 -20.57
C GLU A 62 1.44 4.32 -20.24
N GLU A 63 1.45 4.66 -18.96
CA GLU A 63 1.60 6.02 -18.45
C GLU A 63 3.06 6.51 -18.43
N ASN A 64 4.00 5.68 -18.92
CA ASN A 64 5.43 5.98 -19.00
C ASN A 64 6.05 6.39 -17.64
N ILE A 65 5.62 5.73 -16.58
CA ILE A 65 6.12 5.95 -15.22
C ILE A 65 7.48 5.24 -15.09
N ASP A 66 8.54 6.02 -15.17
CA ASP A 66 9.93 5.61 -14.97
C ASP A 66 10.56 6.46 -13.86
N ILE A 67 11.38 5.84 -13.02
CA ILE A 67 12.00 6.49 -11.86
C ILE A 67 13.49 6.59 -12.12
N SER A 68 13.97 7.81 -12.28
CA SER A 68 15.37 8.08 -12.56
C SER A 68 16.24 7.92 -11.31
N ASP A 69 17.54 7.76 -11.52
CA ASP A 69 18.51 7.75 -10.42
C ASP A 69 18.52 9.07 -9.65
N ASN A 70 18.18 10.18 -10.31
CA ASN A 70 18.08 11.49 -9.67
C ASN A 70 16.93 11.52 -8.67
N ASP A 71 15.74 11.07 -9.08
CA ASP A 71 14.54 11.04 -8.22
C ASP A 71 14.79 10.19 -6.97
N ILE A 72 15.50 9.06 -7.12
CA ILE A 72 15.85 8.20 -5.98
C ILE A 72 16.83 8.92 -5.05
N ASN A 73 17.84 9.61 -5.59
CA ASN A 73 18.79 10.35 -4.75
C ASN A 73 18.12 11.50 -4.00
N GLU A 74 17.23 12.25 -4.65
CA GLU A 74 16.41 13.28 -4.01
C GLU A 74 15.56 12.68 -2.89
N ARG A 75 14.91 11.54 -3.15
CA ARG A 75 14.13 10.84 -2.13
C ARG A 75 14.96 10.38 -0.93
N ILE A 76 16.18 9.91 -1.16
CA ILE A 76 17.11 9.56 -0.08
C ILE A 76 17.48 10.81 0.72
N ASP A 77 17.83 11.89 0.04
CA ASP A 77 18.24 13.13 0.70
C ASP A 77 17.08 13.72 1.53
N GLU A 78 15.83 13.65 1.05
CA GLU A 78 14.64 14.01 1.83
C GLU A 78 14.49 13.19 3.13
N LEU A 79 14.68 11.87 3.05
CA LEU A 79 14.57 10.97 4.21
C LEU A 79 15.57 11.34 5.32
N PHE A 80 16.76 11.81 4.95
CA PHE A 80 17.80 12.19 5.91
C PHE A 80 17.85 13.68 6.23
N SER A 81 17.16 14.53 5.47
CA SER A 81 17.18 16.00 5.68
C SER A 81 16.58 16.44 7.02
N ASN A 82 15.67 15.66 7.60
CA ASN A 82 15.02 15.94 8.88
C ASN A 82 15.54 15.10 10.06
N SER A 83 16.57 14.30 9.82
CA SER A 83 17.15 13.41 10.83
C SER A 83 18.45 14.01 11.36
N ASP A 84 18.70 13.94 12.67
CA ASP A 84 20.02 14.24 13.26
C ASP A 84 21.08 13.19 12.85
N ASP A 85 20.64 12.11 12.18
CA ASP A 85 21.47 11.01 11.69
C ASP A 85 22.10 11.34 10.33
N GLU A 86 23.41 11.11 10.21
CA GLU A 86 24.10 11.16 8.93
C GLU A 86 23.60 10.07 7.98
N LYS A 87 23.48 10.42 6.69
CA LYS A 87 23.16 9.47 5.62
C LYS A 87 24.17 8.30 5.64
N PRO A 88 23.74 7.05 5.92
CA PRO A 88 24.65 5.93 6.00
C PRO A 88 25.17 5.55 4.61
N ASP A 89 26.42 5.08 4.52
CA ASP A 89 27.02 4.59 3.26
C ASP A 89 26.20 3.46 2.61
N SER A 90 25.38 2.74 3.39
CA SER A 90 24.49 1.69 2.90
C SER A 90 23.24 2.21 2.17
N SER A 91 22.94 3.52 2.26
CA SER A 91 21.75 4.14 1.65
C SER A 91 21.75 4.07 0.12
N GLN A 92 22.92 3.89 -0.51
CA GLN A 92 23.09 3.88 -1.97
C GLN A 92 23.57 2.53 -2.51
N THR A 93 23.35 1.43 -1.78
CA THR A 93 23.62 0.09 -2.32
C THR A 93 22.67 -0.22 -3.49
N THR A 94 23.12 -0.98 -4.49
CA THR A 94 22.30 -1.34 -5.66
C THR A 94 20.96 -1.98 -5.27
N GLU A 95 20.97 -2.86 -4.27
CA GLU A 95 19.76 -3.51 -3.77
C GLU A 95 18.75 -2.51 -3.19
N MET A 96 19.24 -1.55 -2.40
CA MET A 96 18.44 -0.49 -1.82
C MET A 96 17.90 0.47 -2.88
N MET A 97 18.73 0.88 -3.85
CA MET A 97 18.31 1.71 -4.99
C MET A 97 17.24 1.01 -5.83
N ASP A 98 17.40 -0.28 -6.12
CA ASP A 98 16.42 -1.05 -6.87
C ASP A 98 15.11 -1.23 -6.10
N TYR A 99 15.17 -1.39 -4.78
CA TYR A 99 14.00 -1.40 -3.93
C TYR A 99 13.26 -0.05 -3.98
N MET A 100 13.97 1.06 -3.79
CA MET A 100 13.39 2.40 -3.87
C MET A 100 12.77 2.67 -5.24
N ARG A 101 13.47 2.31 -6.32
CA ARG A 101 12.94 2.43 -7.68
C ARG A 101 11.59 1.73 -7.83
N ARG A 102 11.48 0.48 -7.37
CA ARG A 102 10.23 -0.30 -7.43
C ARG A 102 9.14 0.31 -6.54
N SER A 103 9.50 0.78 -5.35
CA SER A 103 8.55 1.38 -4.40
C SER A 103 7.98 2.69 -4.95
N MET A 104 8.84 3.61 -5.38
CA MET A 104 8.44 4.90 -5.94
C MET A 104 7.62 4.74 -7.22
N ARG A 105 8.02 3.79 -8.08
CA ARG A 105 7.24 3.48 -9.29
C ARG A 105 5.82 3.01 -8.94
N MET A 106 5.68 2.16 -7.93
CA MET A 106 4.36 1.70 -7.47
C MET A 106 3.53 2.84 -6.88
N GLU A 107 4.15 3.71 -6.08
CA GLU A 107 3.50 4.89 -5.48
C GLU A 107 2.94 5.81 -6.56
N GLN A 108 3.76 6.24 -7.51
CA GLN A 108 3.33 7.06 -8.65
C GLN A 108 2.26 6.38 -9.52
N THR A 109 2.33 5.05 -9.67
CA THR A 109 1.31 4.29 -10.41
C THR A 109 -0.04 4.33 -9.69
N MET A 110 -0.04 4.27 -8.35
CA MET A 110 -1.26 4.37 -7.55
C MET A 110 -1.84 5.79 -7.56
N GLU A 111 -1.01 6.81 -7.42
CA GLU A 111 -1.42 8.22 -7.57
C GLU A 111 -2.06 8.45 -8.94
N ARG A 112 -1.44 7.92 -10.00
CA ARG A 112 -1.99 8.02 -11.35
C ARG A 112 -3.34 7.31 -11.50
N LEU A 113 -3.47 6.12 -10.89
CA LEU A 113 -4.73 5.39 -10.88
C LEU A 113 -5.82 6.17 -10.12
N GLU A 114 -5.47 6.83 -9.02
CA GLU A 114 -6.36 7.70 -8.25
C GLU A 114 -6.84 8.89 -9.09
N ASP A 115 -5.95 9.59 -9.77
CA ASP A 115 -6.28 10.69 -10.68
C ASP A 115 -7.28 10.28 -11.76
N ILE A 116 -7.02 9.13 -12.41
CA ILE A 116 -7.92 8.60 -13.44
C ILE A 116 -9.29 8.26 -12.83
N ALA A 117 -9.31 7.65 -11.63
CA ALA A 117 -10.55 7.29 -10.95
C ALA A 117 -11.38 8.51 -10.51
N GLU A 118 -10.73 9.62 -10.16
CA GLU A 118 -11.38 10.89 -9.81
C GLU A 118 -11.84 11.70 -11.04
N GLY A 119 -11.49 11.26 -12.26
CA GLY A 119 -11.88 11.91 -13.50
C GLY A 119 -10.88 12.94 -14.03
N TYR A 120 -9.61 12.81 -13.63
CA TYR A 120 -8.48 13.62 -14.13
C TYR A 120 -7.56 12.79 -15.04
N PRO A 121 -8.02 12.37 -16.24
CA PRO A 121 -7.24 11.51 -17.13
C PRO A 121 -6.00 12.21 -17.70
N ASP A 122 -5.90 13.54 -17.62
CA ASP A 122 -4.72 14.30 -18.04
C ASP A 122 -3.87 14.81 -16.85
N GLY A 123 -4.18 14.35 -15.64
CA GLY A 123 -3.58 14.80 -14.38
C GLY A 123 -4.46 15.81 -13.65
N ARG A 124 -4.35 15.87 -12.32
CA ARG A 124 -5.03 16.92 -11.53
C ARG A 124 -4.49 18.29 -11.96
N PRO A 125 -5.36 19.31 -12.12
CA PRO A 125 -4.87 20.68 -12.19
C PRO A 125 -4.14 20.98 -10.87
N ASP A 126 -2.91 21.49 -10.97
CA ASP A 126 -2.09 21.86 -9.80
C ASP A 126 -2.95 22.59 -8.77
N GLN A 127 -3.15 21.98 -7.61
CA GLN A 127 -3.65 22.69 -6.44
C GLN A 127 -2.49 23.55 -5.95
N ASP A 128 -2.38 24.75 -6.51
CA ASP A 128 -1.58 25.84 -5.96
C ASP A 128 -1.89 25.96 -4.46
N GLU A 129 -0.85 26.08 -3.65
CA GLU A 129 -0.91 26.11 -2.18
C GLU A 129 -2.04 27.00 -1.65
N GLY A 130 -3.08 26.42 -1.03
CA GLY A 130 -4.14 27.26 -0.49
C GLY A 130 -5.34 26.52 0.06
N GLU A 131 -5.17 25.68 1.08
CA GLU A 131 -6.16 25.55 2.17
C GLU A 131 -5.59 24.70 3.33
N ASN A 132 -4.66 25.28 4.09
CA ASN A 132 -4.59 25.01 5.53
C ASN A 132 -5.13 26.24 6.26
N SER A 133 -6.45 26.33 6.34
CA SER A 133 -7.12 27.08 7.40
C SER A 133 -8.29 26.25 7.89
N SER A 134 -7.97 25.35 8.82
CA SER A 134 -8.93 24.80 9.75
C SER A 134 -9.65 25.95 10.49
N GLU A 135 -10.89 26.21 10.13
CA GLU A 135 -11.88 26.77 11.05
C GLU A 135 -13.09 25.83 11.03
N ASP A 136 -12.98 24.75 11.82
CA ASP A 136 -14.15 24.04 12.34
C ASP A 136 -14.91 25.04 13.24
N GLU A 137 -15.83 25.81 12.65
CA GLU A 137 -16.93 26.42 13.40
C GLU A 137 -17.86 25.29 13.87
N VAL A 138 -17.60 24.80 15.08
CA VAL A 138 -18.61 24.08 15.86
C VAL A 138 -19.83 25.00 16.05
N PRO A 139 -21.04 24.61 15.63
CA PRO A 139 -22.22 25.41 15.90
C PRO A 139 -22.57 25.24 17.39
N GLU A 140 -22.47 26.34 18.16
CA GLU A 140 -23.07 26.41 19.49
C GLU A 140 -24.59 26.23 19.35
N THR A 141 -25.09 25.08 19.77
CA THR A 141 -26.52 24.88 19.99
C THR A 141 -26.89 25.49 21.35
N SER A 142 -27.38 26.72 21.29
CA SER A 142 -28.22 27.28 22.34
C SER A 142 -29.47 26.41 22.49
N VAL A 143 -29.63 25.77 23.65
CA VAL A 143 -30.95 25.40 24.17
C VAL A 143 -31.06 25.99 25.58
N GLU A 144 -31.64 27.17 25.59
CA GLU A 144 -32.27 27.79 26.74
C GLU A 144 -33.59 27.03 27.01
N GLU A 145 -33.72 26.32 28.13
CA GLU A 145 -35.05 26.13 28.73
C GLU A 145 -34.95 26.18 30.26
N SER A 146 -35.62 27.21 30.77
CA SER A 146 -35.94 27.44 32.17
C SER A 146 -36.95 26.43 32.69
N GLU A 147 -36.84 26.02 33.95
CA GLU A 147 -37.88 26.08 35.01
C GLU A 147 -37.35 25.31 36.24
N LYS A 148 -36.92 25.96 37.31
CA LYS A 148 -37.68 26.55 38.44
C LYS A 148 -38.25 25.49 39.40
N GLN A 149 -37.61 25.43 40.58
CA GLN A 149 -38.09 24.98 41.92
C GLN A 149 -38.58 23.54 42.09
#